data_AF-A0A530LEE6-F1
#
_entry.id   AF-A0A530LEE6-F1
#
_cell.length_a   1.000
_cell.length_b   1.000
_cell.length_c   1.000
_cell.angle_alpha   90.00
_cell.angle_beta   90.00
_cell.angle_gamma   90.00
#
_symmetry.space_group_name_H-M   'P 1'
#
loop_
_entity.id
_entity.type
_entity.pdbx_description
1 polymer ?
#
loop_
_entity_poly.entity_id
_entity_poly.type
_entity_poly.pdbx_seq_one_letter_code
_entity_poly.pdbx_strand_id
1 'polypeptide(L)'
;LKRDGTIDKFMGDAVLAFWNAPLDQPDHRERALDAGLALIERVKREDAAFIADGHPSIQIGVAIETGICSVGNFGSERRFDYTAIGSPVNRTARLESTTKKLGIPLVLGPGFAKGASMPVVQAGAFELQGFKGEVPVFTVPEMHKGMSREKAVQNGEQSGGDPAMVDGSPLSPKTAPPDPAPRN
;
A
#
# COMPACT_ATOMS: atom_id res chain seq x y z
N LEU A 1 0.57 0.17 -26.10
CA LEU A 1 -0.25 -0.02 -24.88
C LEU A 1 -1.17 1.20 -24.75
N LYS A 2 -2.38 1.11 -24.16
CA LYS A 2 -3.32 2.26 -24.12
C LYS A 2 -2.74 3.55 -23.49
N ARG A 3 -1.65 3.44 -22.74
CA ARG A 3 -0.94 4.53 -22.04
C ARG A 3 0.55 4.56 -22.35
N ASP A 4 0.94 3.93 -23.47
CA ASP A 4 2.29 3.96 -24.07
C ASP A 4 3.48 3.64 -23.16
N GLY A 5 3.26 2.85 -22.12
CA GLY A 5 4.37 2.25 -21.36
C GLY A 5 5.00 1.09 -22.12
N THR A 6 6.23 0.76 -21.75
CA THR A 6 6.96 -0.44 -22.17
C THR A 6 6.95 -1.42 -21.00
N ILE A 7 6.34 -2.60 -21.19
CA ILE A 7 6.42 -3.68 -20.20
C ILE A 7 7.82 -4.29 -20.33
N ASP A 8 8.56 -4.26 -19.23
CA ASP A 8 9.91 -4.83 -19.14
C ASP A 8 9.80 -6.34 -18.90
N LYS A 9 9.22 -6.72 -17.75
CA LYS A 9 9.15 -8.11 -17.34
C LYS A 9 8.03 -8.40 -16.34
N PHE A 10 7.64 -9.67 -16.31
CA PHE A 10 6.80 -10.28 -15.28
C PHE A 10 7.70 -11.00 -14.27
N MET A 11 7.46 -10.76 -12.98
CA MET A 11 8.30 -11.21 -11.86
C MET A 11 7.42 -11.88 -10.81
N GLY A 12 6.96 -13.11 -11.09
CA GLY A 12 5.99 -13.78 -10.24
C GLY A 12 4.65 -13.05 -10.27
N ASP A 13 4.30 -12.39 -9.17
CA ASP A 13 3.09 -11.57 -9.00
C ASP A 13 3.29 -10.09 -9.35
N ALA A 14 4.52 -9.66 -9.63
CA ALA A 14 4.84 -8.29 -9.98
C ALA A 14 5.03 -8.07 -11.47
N VAL A 15 4.72 -6.86 -11.94
CA VAL A 15 5.02 -6.39 -13.30
C VAL A 15 5.88 -5.14 -13.21
N LEU A 16 6.97 -5.12 -13.98
CA LEU A 16 7.77 -3.92 -14.18
C LEU A 16 7.45 -3.31 -15.54
N ALA A 17 7.15 -2.02 -15.54
CA ALA A 17 6.99 -1.22 -16.75
C ALA A 17 7.70 0.13 -16.59
N PHE A 18 8.11 0.72 -17.70
CA PHE A 18 8.71 2.05 -17.74
C PHE A 18 8.14 2.87 -18.90
N TRP A 19 8.33 4.17 -18.82
CA TRP A 19 7.92 5.15 -19.83
C TRP A 19 9.12 5.98 -20.25
N ASN A 20 8.99 6.77 -21.32
CA ASN A 20 10.06 7.57 -21.91
C ASN A 20 11.22 6.74 -22.54
N ALA A 21 10.93 5.49 -22.91
CA ALA A 21 11.81 4.67 -23.73
C ALA A 21 10.98 3.55 -24.42
N PRO A 22 11.28 3.18 -25.68
CA PRO A 22 12.41 3.65 -26.51
C PRO A 22 12.23 5.05 -27.11
N LEU A 23 11.04 5.62 -27.03
CA LEU A 23 10.72 6.95 -27.55
C LEU A 23 10.58 7.95 -26.41
N ASP A 24 11.00 9.19 -26.65
CA ASP A 24 10.78 10.30 -25.74
C ASP A 24 9.29 10.58 -25.56
N GLN A 25 8.90 10.80 -24.31
CA GLN A 25 7.53 11.04 -23.86
C GLN A 25 7.59 12.15 -22.79
N PRO A 26 7.46 13.44 -23.16
CA PRO A 26 7.54 14.54 -22.20
C PRO A 26 6.51 14.45 -21.05
N ASP A 27 5.41 13.73 -21.28
CA ASP A 27 4.30 13.46 -20.36
C ASP A 27 4.37 12.04 -19.74
N HIS A 28 5.55 11.40 -19.75
CA HIS A 28 5.75 10.03 -19.25
C HIS A 28 5.28 9.86 -17.80
N ARG A 29 5.35 10.93 -17.01
CA ARG A 29 4.99 10.96 -15.60
C ARG A 29 3.47 10.82 -15.43
N GLU A 30 2.71 11.60 -16.19
CA GLU A 30 1.25 11.56 -16.23
C GLU A 30 0.75 10.23 -16.79
N ARG A 31 1.40 9.71 -17.84
CA ARG A 31 1.07 8.40 -18.44
C ARG A 31 1.26 7.24 -17.45
N ALA A 32 2.39 7.25 -16.71
CA ALA A 32 2.67 6.25 -15.69
C ALA A 32 1.62 6.28 -14.57
N LEU A 33 1.25 7.49 -14.13
CA LEU A 33 0.24 7.67 -13.09
C LEU A 33 -1.15 7.21 -13.54
N ASP A 34 -1.59 7.62 -14.72
CA ASP A 34 -2.87 7.19 -15.30
C ASP A 34 -2.90 5.65 -15.46
N ALA A 35 -1.77 5.04 -15.82
CA ALA A 35 -1.67 3.58 -15.92
C ALA A 35 -1.84 2.90 -14.57
N GLY A 36 -1.17 3.40 -13.54
CA GLY A 36 -1.30 2.90 -12.18
C GLY A 36 -2.73 3.02 -11.64
N LEU A 37 -3.34 4.20 -11.77
CA LEU A 37 -4.71 4.46 -11.33
C LEU A 37 -5.72 3.55 -12.04
N ALA A 38 -5.61 3.40 -13.36
CA ALA A 38 -6.51 2.56 -14.12
C ALA A 38 -6.35 1.06 -13.80
N LEU A 39 -5.13 0.62 -13.47
CA LEU A 39 -4.90 -0.75 -13.04
C LEU A 39 -5.59 -1.02 -11.69
N ILE A 40 -5.45 -0.10 -10.73
CA ILE A 40 -6.12 -0.17 -9.42
C ILE A 40 -7.64 -0.19 -9.58
N GLU A 41 -8.19 0.71 -10.39
CA GLU A 41 -9.62 0.75 -10.65
C GLU A 41 -10.12 -0.53 -11.35
N ARG A 42 -9.33 -1.07 -12.28
CA ARG A 42 -9.67 -2.32 -12.97
C ARG A 42 -9.73 -3.48 -11.98
N VAL A 43 -8.70 -3.68 -11.17
CA VAL A 43 -8.68 -4.76 -10.17
C VAL A 43 -9.84 -4.63 -9.21
N LYS A 44 -10.10 -3.42 -8.69
CA LYS A 44 -11.23 -3.16 -7.79
C LYS A 44 -12.59 -3.52 -8.39
N ARG A 45 -12.81 -3.26 -9.68
CA ARG A 45 -14.07 -3.59 -10.36
C ARG A 45 -14.28 -5.10 -10.54
N GLU A 46 -13.20 -5.81 -10.82
CA GLU A 46 -13.24 -7.26 -11.06
C GLU A 46 -13.26 -8.05 -9.74
N ASP A 47 -12.80 -7.46 -8.63
CA ASP A 47 -12.68 -8.12 -7.33
C ASP A 47 -14.02 -8.73 -6.84
N ALA A 48 -15.14 -8.01 -7.00
CA ALA A 48 -16.44 -8.52 -6.58
C ALA A 48 -16.87 -9.78 -7.36
N ALA A 49 -16.59 -9.84 -8.66
CA ALA A 49 -16.86 -11.02 -9.47
C ALA A 49 -15.93 -12.17 -9.08
N PHE A 50 -14.66 -11.86 -8.83
CA PHE A 50 -13.66 -12.83 -8.40
C PHE A 50 -14.06 -13.51 -7.07
N ILE A 51 -14.55 -12.72 -6.11
CA ILE A 51 -15.09 -13.22 -4.84
C ILE A 51 -16.36 -14.04 -5.06
N ALA A 52 -17.26 -13.61 -5.94
CA ALA A 52 -18.49 -14.33 -6.25
C ALA A 52 -18.22 -15.72 -6.85
N ASP A 53 -17.12 -15.86 -7.60
CA ASP A 53 -16.63 -17.13 -8.15
C ASP A 53 -15.91 -18.02 -7.10
N GLY A 54 -15.86 -17.59 -5.83
CA GLY A 54 -15.28 -18.35 -4.73
C GLY A 54 -13.77 -18.15 -4.55
N HIS A 55 -13.17 -17.19 -5.25
CA HIS A 55 -11.76 -16.86 -5.09
C HIS A 55 -11.53 -15.83 -3.96
N PRO A 56 -10.32 -15.79 -3.37
CA PRO A 56 -9.98 -14.72 -2.43
C PRO A 56 -9.93 -13.36 -3.13
N SER A 57 -10.21 -12.29 -2.36
CA SER A 57 -10.08 -10.92 -2.85
C SER A 57 -8.68 -10.63 -3.37
N ILE A 58 -8.59 -9.95 -4.51
CA ILE A 58 -7.35 -9.52 -5.14
C ILE A 58 -7.13 -8.04 -4.81
N GLN A 59 -5.95 -7.76 -4.25
CA GLN A 59 -5.45 -6.41 -4.05
C GLN A 59 -4.12 -6.25 -4.76
N ILE A 60 -3.84 -5.05 -5.25
CA ILE A 60 -2.56 -4.71 -5.88
C ILE A 60 -1.94 -3.48 -5.24
N GLY A 61 -0.61 -3.50 -5.16
CA GLY A 61 0.21 -2.33 -4.86
C GLY A 61 0.85 -1.80 -6.14
N VAL A 62 0.82 -0.47 -6.33
CA VAL A 62 1.48 0.22 -7.43
C VAL A 62 2.45 1.24 -6.85
N ALA A 63 3.70 1.17 -7.27
CA ALA A 63 4.70 2.19 -7.00
C ALA A 63 5.20 2.82 -8.29
N ILE A 64 5.38 4.14 -8.26
CA ILE A 64 5.91 4.91 -9.40
C ILE A 64 7.04 5.80 -8.90
N GLU A 65 8.19 5.72 -9.58
CA GLU A 65 9.33 6.60 -9.38
C GLU A 65 9.73 7.24 -10.70
N THR A 66 10.48 8.34 -10.62
CA THR A 66 11.14 8.91 -11.79
C THR A 66 12.55 9.32 -11.47
N GLY A 67 13.45 9.00 -12.39
CA GLY A 67 14.80 9.50 -12.36
C GLY A 67 15.57 8.98 -13.56
N ILE A 68 16.85 9.31 -13.59
CA ILE A 68 17.73 8.89 -14.66
C ILE A 68 18.08 7.40 -14.50
N CYS A 69 17.92 6.65 -15.59
CA CYS A 69 18.30 5.25 -15.72
C CYS A 69 18.86 5.01 -17.12
N SER A 70 19.64 3.94 -17.26
CA SER A 70 20.08 3.44 -18.57
C SER A 70 19.06 2.44 -19.09
N VAL A 71 18.58 2.63 -20.31
CA VAL A 71 17.63 1.72 -20.96
C VAL A 71 18.26 1.16 -22.23
N GLY A 72 18.15 -0.14 -22.45
CA GLY A 72 18.77 -0.80 -23.60
C GLY A 72 18.71 -2.32 -23.51
N ASN A 73 19.32 -2.98 -24.51
CA ASN A 73 19.51 -4.43 -24.48
C ASN A 73 20.70 -4.74 -23.58
N PHE A 74 20.45 -5.39 -22.45
CA PHE A 74 21.47 -5.82 -21.50
C PHE A 74 21.54 -7.33 -21.41
N GLY A 75 22.75 -7.89 -21.44
CA GLY A 75 22.98 -9.32 -21.29
C GLY A 75 24.12 -9.84 -22.16
N SER A 76 24.14 -11.15 -22.34
CA SER A 76 25.09 -11.87 -23.20
C SER A 76 24.53 -12.02 -24.63
N GLU A 77 25.38 -12.40 -25.58
CA GLU A 77 24.96 -12.70 -26.96
C GLU A 77 23.82 -13.72 -27.05
N ARG A 78 23.76 -14.66 -26.11
CA ARG A 78 22.74 -15.73 -26.07
C ARG A 78 21.48 -15.37 -25.32
N ARG A 79 21.53 -14.37 -24.43
CA ARG A 79 20.41 -13.93 -23.59
C ARG A 79 20.59 -12.46 -23.25
N PHE A 80 19.72 -11.61 -23.78
CA PHE A 80 19.64 -10.20 -23.47
C PHE A 80 18.18 -9.81 -23.24
N ASP A 81 17.97 -8.84 -22.35
CA ASP A 81 16.67 -8.25 -22.05
C ASP A 81 16.71 -6.75 -22.37
N TYR A 82 15.65 -6.24 -22.99
CA TYR A 82 15.46 -4.79 -23.12
C TYR A 82 14.88 -4.25 -21.81
N THR A 83 15.73 -3.65 -20.98
CA THR A 83 15.37 -3.31 -19.59
C THR A 83 15.93 -1.95 -19.17
N ALA A 84 15.34 -1.37 -18.13
CA ALA A 84 15.87 -0.18 -17.46
C ALA A 84 16.73 -0.59 -16.25
N ILE A 85 17.93 -0.02 -16.15
CA ILE A 85 18.86 -0.23 -15.03
C ILE A 85 19.20 1.12 -14.39
N GLY A 86 19.00 1.22 -13.08
CA GLY A 86 19.37 2.41 -12.32
C GLY A 86 18.78 2.45 -10.92
N SER A 87 19.26 3.41 -10.12
CA SER A 87 18.75 3.66 -8.76
C SER A 87 17.22 3.87 -8.71
N PRO A 88 16.57 4.58 -9.66
CA PRO A 88 15.11 4.73 -9.67
C PRO A 88 14.35 3.41 -9.81
N VAL A 89 14.84 2.47 -10.60
CA VAL A 89 14.22 1.14 -10.80
C VAL A 89 14.25 0.36 -9.49
N ASN A 90 15.40 0.33 -8.83
CA ASN A 90 15.55 -0.31 -7.53
C ASN A 90 14.67 0.35 -6.46
N ARG A 91 14.60 1.68 -6.46
CA ARG A 91 13.76 2.44 -5.52
C ARG A 91 12.28 2.12 -5.71
N THR A 92 11.81 2.04 -6.95
CA THR A 92 10.42 1.69 -7.29
C THR A 92 10.04 0.34 -6.68
N ALA A 93 10.88 -0.68 -6.86
CA ALA A 93 10.65 -2.01 -6.32
C ALA A 93 10.58 -2.02 -4.77
N ARG A 94 11.34 -1.15 -4.09
CA ARG A 94 11.29 -1.04 -2.63
C ARG A 94 10.07 -0.23 -2.16
N LEU A 95 9.71 0.81 -2.90
CA LEU A 95 8.51 1.61 -2.63
C LEU A 95 7.24 0.79 -2.73
N GLU A 96 7.14 -0.13 -3.69
CA GLU A 96 5.97 -1.00 -3.86
C GLU A 96 5.60 -1.71 -2.55
N SER A 97 6.59 -2.26 -1.84
CA SER A 97 6.36 -2.93 -0.54
C SER A 97 5.77 -2.03 0.56
N THR A 98 5.86 -0.71 0.41
CA THR A 98 5.30 0.26 1.38
C THR A 98 3.79 0.43 1.24
N THR A 99 3.21 0.06 0.09
CA THR A 99 1.75 0.09 -0.16
C THR A 99 1.00 -0.66 0.92
N LYS A 100 1.42 -1.89 1.23
CA LYS A 100 0.84 -2.75 2.27
C LYS A 100 0.95 -2.16 3.68
N LYS A 101 2.09 -1.52 4.00
CA LYS A 101 2.31 -0.88 5.31
C LYS A 101 1.43 0.36 5.50
N LEU A 102 1.21 1.10 4.42
CA LEU A 102 0.40 2.32 4.42
C LEU A 102 -1.10 2.04 4.27
N GLY A 103 -1.48 0.87 3.74
CA GLY A 103 -2.86 0.61 3.31
C GLY A 103 -3.27 1.48 2.11
N ILE A 104 -2.30 1.91 1.28
CA ILE A 104 -2.56 2.75 0.10
C ILE A 104 -2.14 1.97 -1.15
N PRO A 105 -3.03 1.77 -2.13
CA PRO A 105 -2.71 0.96 -3.32
C PRO A 105 -1.78 1.67 -4.31
N LEU A 106 -1.59 2.99 -4.19
CA LEU A 106 -0.71 3.79 -5.03
C LEU A 106 0.27 4.59 -4.18
N VAL A 107 1.56 4.38 -4.40
CA VAL A 107 2.64 5.17 -3.81
C VAL A 107 3.54 5.77 -4.88
N LEU A 108 4.06 6.96 -4.58
CA LEU A 108 4.88 7.77 -5.46
C LEU A 108 6.19 8.09 -4.76
N GLY A 109 7.30 7.95 -5.49
CA GLY A 109 8.62 8.24 -4.96
C GLY A 109 8.99 9.74 -5.00
N PRO A 110 10.10 10.14 -4.36
CA PRO A 110 10.56 11.53 -4.31
C PRO A 110 10.87 12.13 -5.68
N GLY A 111 11.45 11.33 -6.59
CA GLY A 111 11.71 11.76 -7.95
C GLY A 111 10.41 11.98 -8.70
N PHE A 112 9.33 11.25 -8.35
CA PHE A 112 8.00 11.56 -8.85
C PHE A 112 7.47 12.89 -8.36
N ALA A 113 7.41 13.04 -7.03
CA ALA A 113 6.86 14.22 -6.39
C ALA A 113 7.55 15.53 -6.84
N LYS A 114 8.87 15.51 -7.04
CA LYS A 114 9.63 16.69 -7.48
C LYS A 114 9.18 17.26 -8.83
N GLY A 115 8.70 16.42 -9.73
CA GLY A 115 8.28 16.81 -11.08
C GLY A 115 6.78 16.69 -11.33
N ALA A 116 5.97 16.50 -10.28
CA ALA A 116 4.54 16.31 -10.44
C ALA A 116 3.88 17.61 -10.94
N SER A 117 3.08 17.51 -12.00
CA SER A 117 2.23 18.58 -12.54
C SER A 117 0.92 18.74 -11.76
N MET A 118 0.66 17.84 -10.81
CA MET A 118 -0.55 17.76 -10.01
C MET A 118 -0.22 17.61 -8.52
N PRO A 119 -1.16 17.94 -7.61
CA PRO A 119 -0.93 17.79 -6.18
C PRO A 119 -0.61 16.35 -5.79
N VAL A 120 0.43 16.19 -4.97
CA VAL A 120 0.75 14.95 -4.27
C VAL A 120 0.93 15.26 -2.79
N VAL A 121 0.61 14.30 -1.94
CA VAL A 121 0.72 14.43 -0.48
C VAL A 121 1.68 13.39 0.07
N GLN A 122 2.49 13.77 1.06
CA GLN A 122 3.38 12.83 1.72
C GLN A 122 2.55 11.88 2.61
N ALA A 123 2.65 10.58 2.32
CA ALA A 123 1.96 9.51 3.04
C ALA A 123 2.80 8.90 4.17
N GLY A 124 4.12 9.08 4.13
CA GLY A 124 5.04 8.60 5.16
C GLY A 124 6.49 8.80 4.76
N ALA A 125 7.39 8.22 5.56
CA ALA A 125 8.80 8.10 5.25
C ALA A 125 9.29 6.72 5.73
N PHE A 126 10.15 6.06 4.96
CA PHE A 126 10.59 4.69 5.24
C PHE A 126 12.07 4.51 4.95
N GLU A 127 12.76 3.78 5.81
CA GLU A 127 14.07 3.24 5.46
C GLU A 127 13.92 2.14 4.41
N LEU A 128 14.51 2.35 3.24
CA LEU A 128 14.47 1.40 2.13
C LEU A 128 15.83 0.72 1.99
N GLN A 129 15.84 -0.61 1.87
CA GLN A 129 17.07 -1.38 1.69
C GLN A 129 17.89 -0.84 0.50
N GLY A 130 19.15 -0.52 0.74
CA GLY A 130 20.06 0.02 -0.27
C GLY A 130 20.00 1.55 -0.45
N PHE A 131 19.20 2.25 0.36
CA PHE A 131 19.14 3.71 0.39
C PHE A 131 19.55 4.22 1.78
N LYS A 132 20.24 5.37 1.82
CA LYS A 132 20.63 6.01 3.07
C LYS A 132 19.49 6.87 3.60
N GLY A 133 19.18 6.70 4.89
CA GLY A 133 18.14 7.46 5.59
C GLY A 133 16.72 7.11 5.13
N GLU A 134 15.77 7.84 5.70
CA GLU A 134 14.38 7.69 5.33
C GLU A 134 14.10 8.28 3.94
N VAL A 135 13.36 7.53 3.13
CA VAL A 135 12.86 7.96 1.84
C VAL A 135 11.41 8.43 2.02
N PRO A 136 11.08 9.69 1.71
CA PRO A 136 9.70 10.14 1.76
C PRO A 136 8.87 9.46 0.69
N VAL A 137 7.66 9.05 1.05
CA VAL A 137 6.70 8.37 0.19
C VAL A 137 5.47 9.24 0.04
N PHE A 138 5.01 9.38 -1.20
CA PHE A 138 3.90 10.25 -1.56
C PHE A 138 2.73 9.44 -2.14
N THR A 139 1.57 10.07 -2.28
CA THR A 139 0.43 9.54 -3.02
C THR A 139 -0.43 10.69 -3.55
N VAL A 140 -1.48 10.38 -4.31
CA VAL A 140 -2.47 11.38 -4.74
C VAL A 140 -3.45 11.68 -3.60
N PRO A 141 -3.95 12.93 -3.47
CA PRO A 141 -4.82 13.33 -2.36
C PRO A 141 -6.05 12.43 -2.14
N GLU A 142 -6.62 11.90 -3.21
CA GLU A 142 -7.81 11.04 -3.20
C GLU A 142 -7.53 9.73 -2.47
N MET A 143 -6.36 9.13 -2.72
CA MET A 143 -5.94 7.88 -2.11
C MET A 143 -5.55 8.07 -0.63
N HIS A 144 -5.00 9.24 -0.29
CA HIS A 144 -4.67 9.55 1.11
C HIS A 144 -5.93 9.73 1.99
N LYS A 145 -6.97 10.40 1.47
CA LYS A 145 -8.25 10.58 2.19
C LYS A 145 -8.97 9.26 2.47
N GLY A 146 -8.84 8.27 1.58
CA GLY A 146 -9.40 6.93 1.77
C GLY A 146 -8.91 6.28 3.07
N MET A 147 -7.61 6.41 3.35
CA MET A 147 -6.99 5.91 4.58
C MET A 147 -7.54 6.56 5.85
N SER A 148 -7.71 7.89 5.84
CA SER A 148 -8.26 8.60 7.01
C SER A 148 -9.70 8.15 7.34
N ARG A 149 -10.49 7.83 6.31
CA ARG A 149 -11.85 7.32 6.47
C ARG A 149 -11.87 5.88 6.97
N GLU A 150 -11.08 4.99 6.38
CA GLU A 150 -11.02 3.58 6.81
C GLU A 150 -10.50 3.44 8.25
N LYS A 151 -9.50 4.22 8.65
CA LYS A 151 -9.03 4.26 10.04
C LYS A 151 -10.09 4.81 11.01
N ALA A 152 -10.88 5.80 10.59
CA ALA A 152 -11.97 6.32 11.41
C ALA A 152 -13.10 5.30 11.59
N VAL A 153 -13.40 4.49 10.57
CA VAL A 153 -14.39 3.39 10.64
C VAL A 153 -13.89 2.28 11.56
N GLN A 154 -12.64 1.82 11.39
CA GLN A 154 -12.05 0.77 12.25
C GLN A 154 -11.95 1.19 13.73
N ASN A 155 -11.67 2.46 14.00
CA ASN A 155 -11.62 2.97 15.38
C ASN A 155 -13.03 3.20 15.98
N GLY A 156 -14.07 3.37 15.15
CA GLY A 156 -15.46 3.54 15.58
C GLY A 156 -16.17 2.24 15.97
N GLU A 157 -15.76 1.10 15.41
CA GLU A 157 -16.31 -0.21 15.76
C GLU A 157 -15.79 -0.77 17.10
N GLN A 158 -14.71 -0.20 17.65
CA GLN A 158 -14.19 -0.59 18.97
C GLN A 158 -14.87 0.12 20.17
N SER A 159 -15.76 1.10 19.95
CA SER A 159 -16.45 1.80 21.07
C SER A 159 -17.91 1.38 21.28
N GLY A 160 -18.37 0.30 20.65
CA GLY A 160 -19.75 -0.22 20.76
C GLY A 160 -19.89 -1.43 21.68
N GLY A 161 -19.21 -1.43 22.85
CA GLY A 161 -19.43 -2.39 23.91
C GLY A 161 -20.39 -1.83 24.95
N ASP A 162 -21.62 -2.35 24.94
CA ASP A 162 -22.73 -2.02 25.85
C ASP A 162 -22.28 -2.00 27.34
N PRO A 163 -22.54 -0.94 28.13
CA PRO A 163 -22.25 -0.98 29.55
C PRO A 163 -23.30 -1.86 30.23
N ALA A 164 -22.89 -3.04 30.66
CA ALA A 164 -23.69 -3.87 31.55
C ALA A 164 -24.12 -3.03 32.77
N MET A 165 -25.43 -2.84 32.90
CA MET A 165 -26.10 -2.31 34.08
C MET A 165 -25.67 -3.13 35.30
N VAL A 166 -24.86 -2.53 36.19
CA VAL A 166 -24.60 -3.06 37.52
C VAL A 166 -25.69 -2.52 38.44
N ASP A 167 -26.58 -3.41 38.87
CA ASP A 167 -27.63 -3.15 39.85
C ASP A 167 -27.01 -3.03 41.26
N GLY A 168 -26.89 -1.80 41.73
CA GLY A 168 -26.47 -1.51 43.10
C GLY A 168 -27.52 -1.93 44.12
N SER A 169 -27.45 -3.17 44.61
CA SER A 169 -28.05 -3.59 45.89
C SER A 169 -26.93 -3.83 46.91
N PRO A 170 -26.99 -3.28 48.14
CA PRO A 170 -25.91 -3.41 49.11
C PRO A 170 -25.90 -4.82 49.72
N LEU A 171 -24.75 -5.50 49.65
CA LEU A 171 -24.50 -6.75 50.40
C LEU A 171 -24.35 -6.44 51.90
N SER A 172 -25.20 -7.08 52.70
CA SER A 172 -25.11 -7.16 54.17
C SER A 172 -23.79 -7.78 54.67
N PRO A 173 -23.31 -7.44 55.88
CA PRO A 173 -22.06 -7.98 56.41
C PRO A 173 -22.18 -9.45 56.83
N LYS A 174 -21.24 -10.29 56.38
CA LYS A 174 -21.10 -11.69 56.80
C LYS A 174 -20.69 -11.77 58.28
N THR A 175 -21.54 -12.37 59.10
CA THR A 175 -21.23 -12.83 60.46
C THR A 175 -20.39 -14.12 60.43
N ALA A 176 -19.37 -14.20 61.29
CA ALA A 176 -18.57 -15.40 61.53
C ALA A 176 -19.41 -16.56 62.13
N PRO A 177 -19.06 -17.83 61.89
CA PRO A 177 -19.74 -18.96 62.52
C PRO A 177 -19.32 -19.13 64.01
N PRO A 178 -20.21 -19.59 64.90
CA PRO A 178 -19.85 -19.93 66.27
C PRO A 178 -19.21 -21.33 66.39
N ASP A 179 -18.31 -21.45 67.37
CA ASP A 179 -17.57 -22.64 67.79
C ASP A 179 -18.49 -23.72 68.40
N PRO A 180 -18.32 -25.04 68.12
CA PRO A 180 -19.14 -26.06 68.76
C PRO A 180 -18.71 -26.38 70.20
N ALA A 181 -19.68 -26.35 71.12
CA ALA A 181 -19.58 -26.73 72.53
C ALA A 181 -19.33 -28.26 72.74
N PRO A 182 -18.89 -28.70 73.93
CA PRO A 182 -18.12 -29.93 74.13
C PRO A 182 -18.97 -31.21 74.20
N ARG A 183 -18.36 -32.36 73.88
CA ARG A 183 -18.91 -33.69 74.19
C ARG A 183 -18.48 -34.10 75.61
N ASN A 184 -19.43 -34.68 76.36
CA ASN A 184 -19.27 -35.35 77.66
C ASN A 184 -18.09 -36.33 77.69
#